data_AF-A0A224XLU9-F1
#
_entry.id   AF-A0A224XLU9-F1
#
_cell.length_a   1.000
_cell.length_b   1.000
_cell.length_c   1.000
_cell.angle_alpha   90.00
_cell.angle_beta   90.00
_cell.angle_gamma   90.00
#
_symmetry.space_group_name_H-M   'P 1'
#
loop_
_entity.id
_entity.type
_entity.pdbx_description
1 polymer ?
#
loop_
_entity_poly.entity_id
_entity_poly.type
_entity_poly.pdbx_seq_one_letter_code
_entity_poly.pdbx_strand_id
1 'polypeptide(L)'
;ESIEQLLEDHLPHDKLTEINRILFGKKLRTLDIPEEALDLADANNFEIKSSIFEASREQFRKPKLVRVGLIQNQIVRPTDFPLNDQRTEIHNRIAKIIEAAAMCKVNILCLQEAWHMPFAFCTREKQPWCEFAEDARSGPSTEFLKKFSRKNNMVIISPILERDETDGDRIWNTAVVINNRGEFLGKHRKNHIPRVGDFNESTYYFEGNTGHPVFVTDFGRIAINICYGRHHPLNWLAFAINGAEIVFNPSATVDNLSEPLWGIEARCAAIANNYFTCAINRVGTEYFPNSFTSGDGRPQHNDFGHFFGSSYITAPDGTRTPGLSRIRDGLLIAEMDLNLCRQVTDVWGFKMTQRLPLYSDILHKASQMDYVPQRIGGN
;
A
#
# COMPACT_ATOMS: atom_id res chain seq x y z
N GLU A 1 13.35 -2.44 -16.31
CA GLU A 1 11.94 -2.50 -15.90
C GLU A 1 11.73 -3.00 -14.47
N SER A 2 12.44 -4.06 -14.04
CA SER A 2 12.46 -4.51 -12.64
C SER A 2 13.86 -5.03 -12.28
N ILE A 3 14.18 -5.14 -10.98
CA ILE A 3 15.44 -5.72 -10.50
C ILE A 3 15.46 -7.22 -10.78
N GLU A 4 14.32 -7.88 -10.63
CA GLU A 4 14.16 -9.31 -10.83
C GLU A 4 14.47 -9.72 -12.27
N GLN A 5 13.94 -8.99 -13.25
CA GLN A 5 14.27 -9.24 -14.66
C GLN A 5 15.78 -9.08 -14.92
N LEU A 6 16.40 -8.03 -14.33
CA LEU A 6 17.84 -7.82 -14.49
C LEU A 6 18.66 -8.99 -13.94
N LEU A 7 18.25 -9.54 -12.78
CA LEU A 7 18.90 -10.70 -12.17
C LEU A 7 18.69 -11.97 -13.02
N GLU A 8 17.48 -12.19 -13.53
CA GLU A 8 17.14 -13.34 -14.36
C GLU A 8 17.90 -13.34 -15.70
N ASP A 9 18.04 -12.18 -16.32
CA ASP A 9 18.70 -12.04 -17.63
C ASP A 9 20.23 -12.24 -17.55
N HIS A 10 20.84 -12.01 -16.38
CA HIS A 10 22.30 -11.90 -16.26
C HIS A 10 22.96 -12.96 -15.37
N LEU A 11 22.19 -13.79 -14.66
CA LEU A 11 22.75 -14.76 -13.72
C LEU A 11 22.41 -16.21 -14.08
N PRO A 12 23.36 -17.16 -13.91
CA PRO A 12 23.08 -18.57 -14.11
C PRO A 12 22.12 -19.09 -13.03
N HIS A 13 21.45 -20.19 -13.35
CA HIS A 13 20.34 -20.74 -12.56
C HIS A 13 20.68 -21.05 -11.09
N ASP A 14 21.89 -21.54 -10.82
CA ASP A 14 22.36 -21.84 -9.46
C ASP A 14 22.50 -20.56 -8.62
N LYS A 15 23.05 -19.50 -9.20
CA LYS A 15 23.19 -18.19 -8.54
C LYS A 15 21.85 -17.50 -8.35
N LEU A 16 20.97 -17.58 -9.33
CA LEU A 16 19.61 -17.04 -9.24
C LEU A 16 18.81 -17.72 -8.13
N THR A 17 18.97 -19.04 -7.95
CA THR A 17 18.33 -19.78 -6.86
C THR A 17 18.77 -19.27 -5.49
N GLU A 18 20.09 -19.08 -5.31
CA GLU A 18 20.64 -18.59 -4.04
C GLU A 18 20.25 -17.13 -3.76
N ILE A 19 20.25 -16.28 -4.79
CA ILE A 19 19.77 -14.90 -4.67
C ILE A 19 18.28 -14.87 -4.31
N ASN A 20 17.46 -15.71 -4.93
CA ASN A 20 16.04 -15.80 -4.58
C ASN A 20 15.83 -16.24 -3.13
N ARG A 21 16.64 -17.18 -2.63
CA ARG A 21 16.61 -17.60 -1.22
C ARG A 21 16.94 -16.45 -0.27
N ILE A 22 17.95 -15.64 -0.57
CA ILE A 22 18.40 -14.57 0.34
C ILE A 22 17.53 -13.32 0.21
N LEU A 23 17.32 -12.82 -1.02
CA LEU A 23 16.61 -11.57 -1.27
C LEU A 23 15.10 -11.71 -1.20
N PHE A 24 14.53 -12.86 -1.56
CA PHE A 24 13.08 -13.06 -1.60
C PHE A 24 12.58 -14.09 -0.59
N GLY A 25 13.47 -14.85 0.05
CA GLY A 25 13.14 -15.94 0.98
C GLY A 25 13.04 -17.30 0.29
N LYS A 26 12.37 -17.35 -0.87
CA LYS A 26 12.30 -18.51 -1.78
C LYS A 26 11.70 -18.09 -3.11
N LYS A 27 11.88 -18.92 -4.14
CA LYS A 27 11.10 -18.79 -5.38
C LYS A 27 9.65 -19.23 -5.10
N LEU A 28 8.70 -18.34 -5.36
CA LEU A 28 7.27 -18.63 -5.21
C LEU A 28 6.72 -19.32 -6.45
N ARG A 29 5.72 -20.17 -6.25
CA ARG A 29 4.89 -20.67 -7.35
C ARG A 29 3.96 -19.56 -7.82
N THR A 30 3.61 -19.57 -9.09
CA THR A 30 2.68 -18.63 -9.72
C THR A 30 1.30 -19.28 -9.85
N LEU A 31 0.26 -18.46 -9.85
CA LEU A 31 -1.09 -18.88 -10.25
C LEU A 31 -1.19 -18.88 -11.77
N ASP A 32 -1.95 -19.82 -12.31
CA ASP A 32 -2.40 -19.75 -13.70
C ASP A 32 -3.40 -18.60 -13.84
N ILE A 33 -3.06 -17.61 -14.67
CA ILE A 33 -3.92 -16.47 -14.96
C ILE A 33 -4.83 -16.83 -16.15
N PRO A 34 -6.16 -16.60 -16.06
CA PRO A 34 -7.06 -16.83 -17.19
C PRO A 34 -6.62 -16.08 -18.44
N GLU A 35 -6.69 -16.72 -19.60
CA GLU A 35 -6.33 -16.13 -20.90
C GLU A 35 -7.08 -14.81 -21.16
N GLU A 36 -8.37 -14.76 -20.82
CA GLU A 36 -9.19 -13.55 -20.97
C GLU A 36 -8.66 -12.36 -20.15
N ALA A 37 -8.04 -12.63 -18.99
CA ALA A 37 -7.43 -11.58 -18.16
C ALA A 37 -6.10 -11.11 -18.74
N LEU A 38 -5.32 -12.02 -19.35
CA LEU A 38 -4.08 -11.69 -20.06
C LEU A 38 -4.38 -10.87 -21.32
N ASP A 39 -5.35 -11.30 -22.13
CA ASP A 39 -5.80 -10.57 -23.32
C ASP A 39 -6.27 -9.16 -22.97
N LEU A 40 -7.04 -9.02 -21.88
CA LEU A 40 -7.48 -7.72 -21.40
C LEU A 40 -6.30 -6.86 -20.96
N ALA A 41 -5.31 -7.45 -20.30
CA ALA A 41 -4.11 -6.76 -19.85
C ALA A 41 -3.25 -6.27 -21.01
N ASP A 42 -3.04 -7.11 -22.02
CA ASP A 42 -2.29 -6.79 -23.22
C ASP A 42 -2.99 -5.70 -24.05
N ALA A 43 -4.30 -5.86 -24.27
CA ALA A 43 -5.12 -4.87 -24.99
C ALA A 43 -5.15 -3.50 -24.30
N ASN A 44 -4.91 -3.46 -22.99
CA ASN A 44 -4.87 -2.24 -22.19
C ASN A 44 -3.44 -1.90 -21.73
N ASN A 45 -2.39 -2.58 -22.15
CA ASN A 45 -1.01 -2.29 -21.75
C ASN A 45 -0.82 -2.12 -20.22
N PHE A 46 -1.20 -3.11 -19.43
CA PHE A 46 -0.79 -3.22 -18.03
C PHE A 46 -0.28 -4.63 -17.76
N GLU A 47 0.60 -4.78 -16.78
CA GLU A 47 1.15 -6.10 -16.46
C GLU A 47 0.29 -6.88 -15.46
N ILE A 48 0.29 -8.20 -15.57
CA ILE A 48 -0.23 -9.07 -14.52
C ILE A 48 0.89 -9.97 -14.02
N LYS A 49 1.12 -9.99 -12.71
CA LYS A 49 1.98 -10.97 -12.04
C LYS A 49 1.20 -11.71 -10.98
N SER A 50 1.60 -12.96 -10.71
CA SER A 50 0.91 -13.81 -9.76
C SER A 50 1.87 -14.55 -8.81
N SER A 51 1.42 -14.90 -7.62
CA SER A 51 2.19 -15.69 -6.65
C SER A 51 1.30 -16.48 -5.69
N ILE A 52 1.82 -17.55 -5.11
CA ILE A 52 1.13 -18.38 -4.13
C ILE A 52 1.94 -18.46 -2.84
N PHE A 53 1.31 -18.12 -1.72
CA PHE A 53 1.84 -18.29 -0.37
C PHE A 53 1.07 -19.39 0.36
N GLU A 54 1.76 -20.49 0.66
CA GLU A 54 1.17 -21.67 1.28
C GLU A 54 1.45 -21.72 2.78
N ALA A 55 0.54 -22.33 3.53
CA ALA A 55 0.75 -22.72 4.92
C ALA A 55 0.80 -24.25 5.04
N SER A 56 1.37 -24.74 6.13
CA SER A 56 1.30 -26.17 6.44
C SER A 56 -0.14 -26.57 6.73
N ARG A 57 -0.51 -27.81 6.35
CA ARG A 57 -1.86 -28.32 6.65
C ARG A 57 -2.06 -28.44 8.16
N GLU A 58 -3.17 -27.91 8.66
CA GLU A 58 -3.58 -28.06 10.04
C GLU A 58 -4.62 -29.16 10.21
N GLN A 59 -4.65 -29.78 11.39
CA GLN A 59 -5.62 -30.85 11.71
C GLN A 59 -7.01 -30.29 12.06
N PHE A 60 -7.07 -29.13 12.70
CA PHE A 60 -8.30 -28.55 13.25
C PHE A 60 -8.87 -27.38 12.44
N ARG A 61 -8.08 -26.80 11.52
CA ARG A 61 -8.53 -25.68 10.68
C ARG A 61 -8.37 -26.04 9.22
N LYS A 62 -9.36 -25.65 8.42
CA LYS A 62 -9.24 -25.70 6.97
C LYS A 62 -8.28 -24.59 6.51
N PRO A 63 -7.61 -24.74 5.36
CA PRO A 63 -6.88 -23.65 4.72
C PRO A 63 -7.76 -22.41 4.60
N LYS A 64 -7.24 -21.24 4.97
CA LYS A 64 -7.96 -19.96 4.85
C LYS A 64 -7.39 -19.21 3.65
N LEU A 65 -7.70 -19.71 2.47
CA LEU A 65 -7.21 -19.17 1.20
C LEU A 65 -7.92 -17.87 0.86
N VAL A 66 -7.13 -16.84 0.52
CA VAL A 66 -7.60 -15.55 0.04
C VAL A 66 -6.74 -15.10 -1.14
N ARG A 67 -7.36 -14.51 -2.16
CA ARG A 67 -6.66 -13.83 -3.25
C ARG A 67 -6.68 -12.34 -3.04
N VAL A 68 -5.50 -11.74 -2.97
CA VAL A 68 -5.32 -10.28 -2.90
C VAL A 68 -4.84 -9.77 -4.25
N GLY A 69 -5.37 -8.63 -4.68
CA GLY A 69 -4.90 -7.88 -5.84
C GLY A 69 -4.38 -6.50 -5.44
N LEU A 70 -3.20 -6.13 -5.95
CA LEU A 70 -2.62 -4.79 -5.80
C LEU A 70 -2.58 -4.10 -7.15
N ILE A 71 -3.11 -2.89 -7.23
CA ILE A 71 -3.05 -2.08 -8.45
C ILE A 71 -2.07 -0.93 -8.26
N GLN A 72 -1.10 -0.86 -9.16
CA GLN A 72 -0.29 0.33 -9.38
C GLN A 72 -0.60 0.92 -10.75
N ASN A 73 -0.66 2.24 -10.85
CA ASN A 73 -0.95 2.93 -12.10
C ASN A 73 -0.36 4.33 -12.16
N GLN A 74 -0.18 4.82 -13.39
CA GLN A 74 0.08 6.21 -13.72
C GLN A 74 -1.22 7.03 -13.75
N ILE A 75 -1.11 8.36 -13.71
CA ILE A 75 -2.20 9.24 -14.15
C ILE A 75 -2.41 9.11 -15.67
N VAL A 76 -3.62 9.40 -16.13
CA VAL A 76 -3.99 9.16 -17.54
C VAL A 76 -3.95 10.44 -18.38
N ARG A 77 -4.45 11.54 -17.84
CA ARG A 77 -4.46 12.85 -18.53
C ARG A 77 -3.41 13.78 -17.92
N PRO A 78 -2.88 14.73 -18.71
CA PRO A 78 -2.04 15.81 -18.18
C PRO A 78 -2.73 16.56 -17.05
N THR A 79 -1.93 17.12 -16.15
CA THR A 79 -2.42 17.73 -14.90
C THR A 79 -3.09 19.09 -15.12
N ASP A 80 -3.01 19.66 -16.33
CA ASP A 80 -3.68 20.91 -16.75
C ASP A 80 -5.09 20.69 -17.35
N PHE A 81 -5.54 19.44 -17.50
CA PHE A 81 -6.90 19.13 -17.92
C PHE A 81 -7.94 19.44 -16.83
N PRO A 82 -9.24 19.60 -17.15
CA PRO A 82 -10.28 19.71 -16.15
C PRO A 82 -10.24 18.53 -15.15
N LEU A 83 -10.35 18.82 -13.85
CA LEU A 83 -10.15 17.80 -12.81
C LEU A 83 -11.11 16.62 -12.91
N ASN A 84 -12.35 16.87 -13.35
CA ASN A 84 -13.32 15.81 -13.56
C ASN A 84 -12.90 14.86 -14.69
N ASP A 85 -12.29 15.37 -15.75
CA ASP A 85 -11.80 14.55 -16.86
C ASP A 85 -10.58 13.73 -16.42
N GLN A 86 -9.66 14.33 -15.65
CA GLN A 86 -8.54 13.60 -15.06
C GLN A 86 -9.03 12.42 -14.20
N ARG A 87 -9.97 12.66 -13.28
CA ARG A 87 -10.56 11.61 -12.43
C ARG A 87 -11.28 10.54 -13.25
N THR A 88 -12.10 10.95 -14.22
CA THR A 88 -12.90 10.04 -15.04
C THR A 88 -12.00 9.09 -15.83
N GLU A 89 -10.90 9.59 -16.38
CA GLU A 89 -9.97 8.78 -17.16
C GLU A 89 -9.18 7.81 -16.27
N ILE A 90 -8.81 8.23 -15.06
CA ILE A 90 -8.27 7.32 -14.05
C ILE A 90 -9.30 6.24 -13.67
N HIS A 91 -10.57 6.60 -13.45
CA HIS A 91 -11.64 5.63 -13.17
C HIS A 91 -11.79 4.62 -14.31
N ASN A 92 -11.82 5.08 -15.56
CA ASN A 92 -11.88 4.22 -16.75
C ASN A 92 -10.70 3.25 -16.82
N ARG A 93 -9.49 3.75 -16.51
CA ARG A 93 -8.28 2.94 -16.46
C ARG A 93 -8.36 1.85 -15.39
N ILE A 94 -8.72 2.25 -14.17
CA ILE A 94 -8.84 1.35 -13.02
C ILE A 94 -9.95 0.31 -13.22
N ALA A 95 -11.05 0.67 -13.87
CA ALA A 95 -12.12 -0.28 -14.20
C ALA A 95 -11.60 -1.51 -14.95
N LYS A 96 -10.72 -1.30 -15.94
CA LYS A 96 -10.12 -2.40 -16.73
C LYS A 96 -9.23 -3.31 -15.91
N ILE A 97 -8.46 -2.74 -14.99
CA ILE A 97 -7.60 -3.52 -14.10
C ILE A 97 -8.44 -4.30 -13.07
N ILE A 98 -9.52 -3.70 -12.55
CA ILE A 98 -10.49 -4.37 -11.68
C ILE A 98 -11.19 -5.53 -12.41
N GLU A 99 -11.56 -5.36 -13.68
CA GLU A 99 -12.15 -6.42 -14.51
C GLU A 99 -11.21 -7.63 -14.62
N ALA A 100 -9.92 -7.42 -14.89
CA ALA A 100 -8.92 -8.49 -14.89
C ALA A 100 -8.76 -9.15 -13.50
N ALA A 101 -8.73 -8.35 -12.43
CA ALA A 101 -8.65 -8.87 -11.06
C ALA A 101 -9.87 -9.75 -10.71
N ALA A 102 -11.06 -9.38 -11.18
CA ALA A 102 -12.29 -10.15 -10.99
C ALA A 102 -12.24 -11.49 -11.76
N MET A 103 -11.75 -11.50 -13.00
CA MET A 103 -11.51 -12.74 -13.78
C MET A 103 -10.57 -13.69 -13.03
N CYS A 104 -9.57 -13.14 -12.34
CA CYS A 104 -8.63 -13.88 -11.50
C CYS A 104 -9.18 -14.29 -10.12
N LYS A 105 -10.44 -13.98 -9.82
CA LYS A 105 -11.13 -14.27 -8.55
C LYS A 105 -10.47 -13.61 -7.33
N VAL A 106 -9.94 -12.40 -7.49
CA VAL A 106 -9.44 -11.60 -6.37
C VAL A 106 -10.57 -11.35 -5.36
N ASN A 107 -10.28 -11.55 -4.08
CA ASN A 107 -11.22 -11.34 -2.98
C ASN A 107 -11.04 -9.97 -2.33
N ILE A 108 -9.81 -9.48 -2.22
CA ILE A 108 -9.47 -8.18 -1.64
C ILE A 108 -8.58 -7.42 -2.62
N LEU A 109 -9.00 -6.24 -3.04
CA LEU A 109 -8.27 -5.38 -3.95
C LEU A 109 -7.87 -4.08 -3.25
N CYS A 110 -6.65 -3.63 -3.46
CA CYS A 110 -6.18 -2.35 -2.94
C CYS A 110 -5.56 -1.49 -4.04
N LEU A 111 -5.94 -0.22 -4.03
CA LEU A 111 -5.39 0.82 -4.90
C LEU A 111 -4.23 1.54 -4.20
N GLN A 112 -3.42 2.27 -4.97
CA GLN A 112 -2.33 3.10 -4.46
C GLN A 112 -2.83 4.36 -3.72
N GLU A 113 -1.92 5.13 -3.12
CA GLU A 113 -2.27 6.34 -2.39
C GLU A 113 -2.83 7.45 -3.32
N ALA A 114 -3.92 8.09 -2.86
CA ALA A 114 -4.61 9.18 -3.57
C ALA A 114 -4.84 8.84 -5.06
N TRP A 115 -5.29 7.61 -5.32
CA TRP A 115 -5.27 7.01 -6.65
C TRP A 115 -6.07 7.81 -7.69
N HIS A 116 -7.10 8.53 -7.26
CA HIS A 116 -8.06 9.26 -8.10
C HIS A 116 -7.58 10.65 -8.53
N MET A 117 -6.34 11.04 -8.21
CA MET A 117 -5.75 12.33 -8.53
C MET A 117 -4.23 12.25 -8.84
N PRO A 118 -3.66 13.24 -9.54
CA PRO A 118 -2.23 13.50 -9.50
C PRO A 118 -1.76 13.80 -8.07
N PHE A 119 -0.53 13.45 -7.75
CA PHE A 119 0.07 13.67 -6.45
C PHE A 119 0.57 15.12 -6.29
N ALA A 120 -0.35 16.07 -6.45
CA ALA A 120 -0.10 17.51 -6.58
C ALA A 120 0.44 18.20 -5.32
N PHE A 121 0.72 17.46 -4.24
CA PHE A 121 1.14 18.02 -2.97
C PHE A 121 2.52 18.71 -3.03
N CYS A 122 3.34 18.42 -4.06
CA CYS A 122 4.60 19.14 -4.29
C CYS A 122 4.41 20.63 -4.58
N THR A 123 3.31 20.98 -5.26
CA THR A 123 3.04 22.35 -5.71
C THR A 123 2.73 23.28 -4.54
N ARG A 124 2.21 22.72 -3.44
CA ARG A 124 1.67 23.44 -2.26
C ARG A 124 0.46 24.32 -2.57
N GLU A 125 -0.01 24.30 -3.82
CA GLU A 125 -1.18 25.04 -4.26
C GLU A 125 -2.45 24.42 -3.71
N LYS A 126 -3.39 25.26 -3.27
CA LYS A 126 -4.72 24.80 -2.83
C LYS A 126 -5.68 24.62 -3.98
N GLN A 127 -5.66 25.57 -4.91
CA GLN A 127 -6.51 25.56 -6.09
C GLN A 127 -5.70 25.10 -7.30
N PRO A 128 -6.27 24.26 -8.18
CA PRO A 128 -7.59 23.61 -8.05
C PRO A 128 -7.51 22.31 -7.23
N TRP A 129 -6.33 21.89 -6.77
CA TRP A 129 -6.07 20.53 -6.27
C TRP A 129 -6.94 20.06 -5.10
N CYS A 130 -7.37 20.97 -4.21
CA CYS A 130 -8.25 20.62 -3.09
C CYS A 130 -9.69 20.26 -3.53
N GLU A 131 -10.08 20.54 -4.78
CA GLU A 131 -11.36 20.10 -5.35
C GLU A 131 -11.40 18.59 -5.66
N PHE A 132 -10.25 17.90 -5.68
CA PHE A 132 -10.22 16.43 -5.70
C PHE A 132 -10.69 15.80 -4.38
N ALA A 133 -10.76 16.58 -3.30
CA ALA A 133 -11.21 16.07 -2.00
C ALA A 133 -12.71 15.76 -2.04
N GLU A 134 -13.08 14.54 -1.67
CA GLU A 134 -14.47 14.04 -1.75
C GLU A 134 -14.93 13.40 -0.44
N ASP A 135 -16.24 13.24 -0.24
CA ASP A 135 -16.75 12.53 0.95
C ASP A 135 -16.32 11.05 0.95
N ALA A 136 -15.85 10.55 2.09
CA ALA A 136 -15.35 9.19 2.19
C ALA A 136 -16.42 8.10 1.93
N ARG A 137 -17.69 8.37 2.27
CA ARG A 137 -18.77 7.37 2.22
C ARG A 137 -19.54 7.37 0.90
N SER A 138 -19.68 8.55 0.30
CA SER A 138 -20.60 8.86 -0.81
C SER A 138 -19.95 9.68 -1.93
N GLY A 139 -18.66 9.97 -1.82
CA GLY A 139 -17.86 10.57 -2.89
C GLY A 139 -17.84 9.73 -4.16
N PRO A 140 -17.60 10.35 -5.32
CA PRO A 140 -17.72 9.70 -6.61
C PRO A 140 -16.79 8.49 -6.78
N SER A 141 -15.61 8.50 -6.16
CA SER A 141 -14.69 7.35 -6.23
C SER A 141 -15.20 6.18 -5.38
N THR A 142 -15.76 6.43 -4.20
CA THR A 142 -16.42 5.38 -3.39
C THR A 142 -17.65 4.80 -4.10
N GLU A 143 -18.53 5.63 -4.67
CA GLU A 143 -19.70 5.16 -5.41
C GLU A 143 -19.35 4.39 -6.69
N PHE A 144 -18.31 4.81 -7.39
CA PHE A 144 -17.75 4.09 -8.52
C PHE A 144 -17.31 2.67 -8.10
N LEU A 145 -16.54 2.54 -7.02
CA LEU A 145 -15.98 1.25 -6.57
C LEU A 145 -17.03 0.32 -5.93
N LYS A 146 -18.08 0.84 -5.28
CA LYS A 146 -19.19 0.02 -4.73
C LYS A 146 -19.82 -0.89 -5.78
N LYS A 147 -19.93 -0.41 -7.03
CA LYS A 147 -20.48 -1.18 -8.15
C LYS A 147 -19.64 -2.42 -8.46
N PHE A 148 -18.32 -2.27 -8.53
CA PHE A 148 -17.41 -3.38 -8.77
C PHE A 148 -17.35 -4.34 -7.59
N SER A 149 -17.30 -3.79 -6.38
CA SER A 149 -17.25 -4.56 -5.16
C SER A 149 -18.44 -5.53 -5.04
N ARG A 150 -19.67 -5.02 -5.23
CA ARG A 150 -20.89 -5.84 -5.22
C ARG A 150 -20.94 -6.84 -6.37
N LYS A 151 -20.63 -6.39 -7.59
CA LYS A 151 -20.69 -7.23 -8.79
C LYS A 151 -19.75 -8.45 -8.69
N ASN A 152 -18.57 -8.25 -8.09
CA ASN A 152 -17.51 -9.24 -8.09
C ASN A 152 -17.32 -9.95 -6.73
N ASN A 153 -18.19 -9.67 -5.73
CA ASN A 153 -18.05 -10.18 -4.36
C ASN A 153 -16.63 -9.93 -3.79
N MET A 154 -16.16 -8.69 -3.91
CA MET A 154 -14.77 -8.30 -3.68
C MET A 154 -14.70 -7.13 -2.70
N VAL A 155 -13.85 -7.23 -1.67
CA VAL A 155 -13.51 -6.10 -0.80
C VAL A 155 -12.59 -5.15 -1.55
N ILE A 156 -12.85 -3.85 -1.52
CA ILE A 156 -12.01 -2.84 -2.19
C ILE A 156 -11.54 -1.79 -1.19
N ILE A 157 -10.23 -1.53 -1.19
CA ILE A 157 -9.57 -0.50 -0.38
C ILE A 157 -9.21 0.68 -1.31
N SER A 158 -9.72 1.86 -0.97
CA SER A 158 -9.65 3.08 -1.79
C SER A 158 -9.02 4.24 -1.01
N PRO A 159 -7.71 4.49 -1.17
CA PRO A 159 -7.03 5.64 -0.58
C PRO A 159 -7.32 6.92 -1.36
N ILE A 160 -8.01 7.86 -0.74
CA ILE A 160 -8.48 9.12 -1.35
C ILE A 160 -8.07 10.34 -0.53
N LEU A 161 -8.22 11.50 -1.14
CA LEU A 161 -8.26 12.78 -0.45
C LEU A 161 -9.71 12.97 0.03
N GLU A 162 -9.92 12.93 1.33
CA GLU A 162 -11.24 13.07 1.94
C GLU A 162 -11.51 14.55 2.26
N ARG A 163 -12.74 15.01 2.03
CA ARG A 163 -13.30 16.22 2.61
C ARG A 163 -14.35 15.84 3.66
N ASP A 164 -14.15 16.24 4.90
CA ASP A 164 -15.08 15.97 6.00
C ASP A 164 -15.98 17.18 6.27
N GLU A 165 -17.16 17.17 5.66
CA GLU A 165 -18.18 18.23 5.82
C GLU A 165 -18.67 18.33 7.28
N THR A 166 -18.55 17.25 8.07
CA THR A 166 -18.96 17.24 9.49
C THR A 166 -17.92 17.85 10.43
N ASP A 167 -16.68 18.02 9.96
CA ASP A 167 -15.55 18.64 10.66
C ASP A 167 -15.07 19.90 9.92
N GLY A 168 -16.01 20.75 9.51
CA GLY A 168 -15.71 22.07 8.91
C GLY A 168 -14.96 22.00 7.58
N ASP A 169 -15.36 21.08 6.70
CA ASP A 169 -14.74 20.85 5.39
C ASP A 169 -13.26 20.49 5.43
N ARG A 170 -12.79 19.95 6.57
CA ARG A 170 -11.38 19.60 6.77
C ARG A 170 -10.97 18.48 5.82
N ILE A 171 -9.78 18.65 5.24
CA ILE A 171 -9.19 17.68 4.31
C ILE A 171 -8.36 16.66 5.08
N TRP A 172 -8.43 15.40 4.64
CA TRP A 172 -7.70 14.27 5.20
C TRP A 172 -7.16 13.35 4.12
N ASN A 173 -6.09 12.62 4.40
CA ASN A 173 -5.66 11.49 3.59
C ASN A 173 -6.22 10.20 4.20
N THR A 174 -7.07 9.50 3.45
CA THR A 174 -7.99 8.52 4.01
C THR A 174 -8.11 7.27 3.14
N ALA A 175 -7.90 6.09 3.75
CA ALA A 175 -8.26 4.82 3.16
C ALA A 175 -9.71 4.45 3.50
N VAL A 176 -10.54 4.29 2.47
CA VAL A 176 -11.91 3.80 2.58
C VAL A 176 -11.93 2.30 2.33
N VAL A 177 -12.66 1.56 3.16
CA VAL A 177 -12.89 0.12 2.98
C VAL A 177 -14.33 -0.14 2.57
N ILE A 178 -14.52 -0.76 1.41
CA ILE A 178 -15.80 -1.18 0.87
C ILE A 178 -15.89 -2.70 1.01
N ASN A 179 -16.90 -3.21 1.73
CA ASN A 179 -17.08 -4.65 1.89
C ASN A 179 -17.53 -5.31 0.58
N ASN A 180 -17.43 -6.63 0.48
CA ASN A 180 -17.81 -7.43 -0.69
C ASN A 180 -19.30 -7.35 -1.12
N ARG A 181 -20.17 -6.67 -0.35
CA ARG A 181 -21.57 -6.40 -0.69
C ARG A 181 -21.75 -5.03 -1.35
N GLY A 182 -20.66 -4.27 -1.51
CA GLY A 182 -20.65 -2.90 -2.01
C GLY A 182 -21.16 -1.89 -0.99
N GLU A 183 -20.94 -2.15 0.30
CA GLU A 183 -21.30 -1.24 1.40
C GLU A 183 -20.03 -0.60 1.98
N PHE A 184 -20.15 0.64 2.44
CA PHE A 184 -19.07 1.31 3.17
C PHE A 184 -18.88 0.64 4.53
N LEU A 185 -17.74 -0.02 4.73
CA LEU A 185 -17.40 -0.69 5.99
C LEU A 185 -16.81 0.29 7.01
N GLY A 186 -16.00 1.24 6.54
CA GLY A 186 -15.35 2.23 7.38
C GLY A 186 -14.21 2.96 6.67
N LYS A 187 -13.50 3.80 7.42
CA LYS A 187 -12.35 4.58 6.94
C LYS A 187 -11.20 4.60 7.95
N HIS A 188 -9.98 4.81 7.48
CA HIS A 188 -8.79 5.06 8.29
C HIS A 188 -8.02 6.27 7.73
N ARG A 189 -7.67 7.22 8.58
CA ARG A 189 -6.90 8.44 8.23
C ARG A 189 -5.41 8.25 8.51
N LYS A 190 -4.57 8.77 7.63
CA LYS A 190 -3.11 8.65 7.68
C LYS A 190 -2.54 9.16 9.01
N ASN A 191 -1.96 8.26 9.80
CA ASN A 191 -1.45 8.59 11.14
C ASN A 191 -0.20 9.48 11.11
N HIS A 192 0.71 9.27 10.15
CA HIS A 192 1.98 9.98 10.06
C HIS A 192 2.05 10.79 8.77
N ILE A 193 2.18 12.11 8.89
CA ILE A 193 2.14 13.03 7.74
C ILE A 193 3.56 13.52 7.40
N PRO A 194 4.05 13.30 6.17
CA PRO A 194 5.37 13.79 5.77
C PRO A 194 5.40 15.31 5.59
N ARG A 195 6.62 15.84 5.77
CA ARG A 195 7.00 17.24 5.50
C ARG A 195 8.33 17.34 4.75
N VAL A 196 8.72 16.28 4.04
CA VAL A 196 10.08 16.11 3.51
C VAL A 196 10.13 16.34 2.00
N GLY A 197 10.98 17.26 1.54
CA GLY A 197 11.17 17.56 0.13
C GLY A 197 9.87 17.97 -0.57
N ASP A 198 9.52 17.25 -1.64
CA ASP A 198 8.29 17.46 -2.41
C ASP A 198 7.03 16.89 -1.74
N PHE A 199 7.18 16.07 -0.69
CA PHE A 199 6.07 15.51 0.09
C PHE A 199 5.58 16.52 1.13
N ASN A 200 5.06 17.67 0.66
CA ASN A 200 4.55 18.77 1.49
C ASN A 200 3.12 18.52 2.00
N GLU A 201 2.79 17.27 2.29
CA GLU A 201 1.44 16.80 2.63
C GLU A 201 0.85 17.49 3.86
N SER A 202 1.67 17.83 4.85
CA SER A 202 1.22 18.57 6.04
C SER A 202 0.65 19.97 5.76
N THR A 203 0.87 20.49 4.55
CA THR A 203 0.21 21.71 4.08
C THR A 203 -1.28 21.46 3.88
N TYR A 204 -1.68 20.25 3.53
CA TYR A 204 -3.03 19.88 3.07
C TYR A 204 -3.89 19.25 4.16
N TYR A 205 -3.32 18.42 5.03
CA TYR A 205 -4.07 17.68 6.04
C TYR A 205 -3.26 17.42 7.32
N PHE A 206 -4.00 17.12 8.38
CA PHE A 206 -3.46 16.85 9.72
C PHE A 206 -3.24 15.35 9.96
N GLU A 207 -2.52 15.03 11.04
CA GLU A 207 -2.34 13.65 11.51
C GLU A 207 -3.69 13.01 11.85
N GLY A 208 -3.87 11.76 11.41
CA GLY A 208 -5.13 11.04 11.52
C GLY A 208 -5.59 10.83 12.96
N ASN A 209 -6.91 10.92 13.16
CA ASN A 209 -7.57 10.75 14.46
C ASN A 209 -8.35 9.43 14.58
N THR A 210 -8.11 8.47 13.67
CA THR A 210 -8.86 7.21 13.62
C THR A 210 -8.16 6.03 14.32
N GLY A 211 -6.97 6.26 14.89
CA GLY A 211 -6.18 5.22 15.53
C GLY A 211 -5.65 4.19 14.53
N HIS A 212 -5.72 2.90 14.89
CA HIS A 212 -5.17 1.79 14.09
C HIS A 212 -6.25 0.72 13.82
N PRO A 213 -7.35 1.05 13.11
CA PRO A 213 -8.47 0.15 12.95
C PRO A 213 -8.08 -1.09 12.14
N VAL A 214 -8.63 -2.24 12.55
CA VAL A 214 -8.57 -3.50 11.80
C VAL A 214 -9.98 -3.84 11.35
N PHE A 215 -10.18 -3.97 10.05
CA PHE A 215 -11.47 -4.24 9.44
C PHE A 215 -11.66 -5.75 9.32
N VAL A 216 -12.72 -6.26 9.92
CA VAL A 216 -13.11 -7.67 9.81
C VAL A 216 -13.94 -7.85 8.54
N THR A 217 -13.46 -8.68 7.62
CA THR A 217 -14.15 -9.01 6.36
C THR A 217 -14.36 -10.52 6.25
N ASP A 218 -15.19 -10.94 5.30
CA ASP A 218 -15.36 -12.37 4.96
C ASP A 218 -14.04 -13.03 4.53
N PHE A 219 -13.05 -12.23 4.10
CA PHE A 219 -11.79 -12.68 3.52
C PHE A 219 -10.57 -12.47 4.45
N GLY A 220 -10.78 -12.00 5.67
CA GLY A 220 -9.71 -11.77 6.64
C GLY A 220 -9.81 -10.46 7.39
N ARG A 221 -8.93 -10.31 8.39
CA ARG A 221 -8.75 -9.08 9.16
C ARG A 221 -7.70 -8.21 8.48
N ILE A 222 -8.14 -7.10 7.87
CA ILE A 222 -7.28 -6.22 7.10
C ILE A 222 -7.03 -4.90 7.82
N ALA A 223 -5.86 -4.32 7.61
CA ALA A 223 -5.54 -2.96 8.04
C ALA A 223 -4.83 -2.20 6.92
N ILE A 224 -4.74 -0.89 7.06
CA ILE A 224 -4.12 -0.02 6.06
C ILE A 224 -3.12 0.89 6.76
N ASN A 225 -1.84 0.72 6.49
CA ASN A 225 -0.80 1.66 6.90
C ASN A 225 -0.51 2.61 5.74
N ILE A 226 -1.01 3.84 5.79
CA ILE A 226 -0.95 4.75 4.65
C ILE A 226 0.45 5.38 4.51
N CYS A 227 1.10 5.11 3.37
CA CYS A 227 2.32 5.76 2.87
C CYS A 227 3.42 6.00 3.90
N TYR A 228 3.59 7.23 4.39
CA TYR A 228 4.69 7.63 5.29
C TYR A 228 4.66 6.91 6.65
N GLY A 229 3.51 6.33 7.01
CA GLY A 229 3.43 5.38 8.12
C GLY A 229 4.30 4.12 7.91
N ARG A 230 4.81 3.86 6.69
CA ARG A 230 5.78 2.78 6.40
C ARG A 230 7.06 2.91 7.21
N HIS A 231 7.50 4.13 7.48
CA HIS A 231 8.74 4.43 8.20
C HIS A 231 8.62 4.26 9.72
N HIS A 232 7.44 3.93 10.23
CA HIS A 232 7.13 3.94 11.66
C HIS A 232 6.83 2.51 12.14
N PRO A 233 7.82 1.78 12.70
CA PRO A 233 7.62 0.42 13.20
C PRO A 233 6.48 0.30 14.22
N LEU A 234 6.25 1.33 15.04
CA LEU A 234 5.15 1.36 16.00
C LEU A 234 3.77 1.42 15.34
N ASN A 235 3.64 2.09 14.18
CA ASN A 235 2.39 2.14 13.42
C ASN A 235 2.02 0.74 12.90
N TRP A 236 3.01 0.01 12.37
CA TRP A 236 2.86 -1.40 11.97
C TRP A 236 2.48 -2.30 13.15
N LEU A 237 3.20 -2.16 14.27
CA LEU A 237 2.95 -2.93 15.50
C LEU A 237 1.53 -2.72 16.03
N ALA A 238 1.02 -1.50 16.01
CA ALA A 238 -0.32 -1.20 16.51
C ALA A 238 -1.42 -1.95 15.74
N PHE A 239 -1.30 -2.09 14.41
CA PHE A 239 -2.21 -2.95 13.63
C PHE A 239 -2.08 -4.43 13.99
N ALA A 240 -0.86 -4.89 14.31
CA ALA A 240 -0.60 -6.26 14.75
C ALA A 240 -1.23 -6.59 16.11
N ILE A 241 -1.15 -5.63 17.05
CA ILE A 241 -1.79 -5.70 18.37
C ILE A 241 -3.31 -5.80 18.21
N ASN A 242 -3.89 -5.05 17.27
CA ASN A 242 -5.31 -5.11 16.94
C ASN A 242 -5.72 -6.33 16.10
N GLY A 243 -4.78 -7.24 15.81
CA GLY A 243 -5.07 -8.55 15.24
C GLY A 243 -5.14 -8.62 13.72
N ALA A 244 -4.53 -7.69 12.98
CA ALA A 244 -4.45 -7.74 11.53
C ALA A 244 -3.80 -9.04 11.01
N GLU A 245 -4.34 -9.58 9.91
CA GLU A 245 -3.79 -10.71 9.13
C GLU A 245 -3.10 -10.23 7.86
N ILE A 246 -3.56 -9.10 7.30
CA ILE A 246 -3.00 -8.45 6.11
C ILE A 246 -2.96 -6.95 6.36
N VAL A 247 -1.81 -6.31 6.16
CA VAL A 247 -1.66 -4.86 6.23
C VAL A 247 -1.26 -4.29 4.88
N PHE A 248 -2.16 -3.52 4.29
CA PHE A 248 -1.93 -2.82 3.03
C PHE A 248 -1.16 -1.53 3.28
N ASN A 249 -0.23 -1.19 2.38
CA ASN A 249 0.56 0.03 2.43
C ASN A 249 0.51 0.78 1.11
N PRO A 250 -0.63 1.45 0.83
CA PRO A 250 -0.75 2.32 -0.33
C PRO A 250 0.18 3.53 -0.16
N SER A 251 1.00 3.78 -1.17
CA SER A 251 2.04 4.80 -1.15
C SER A 251 2.11 5.55 -2.48
N ALA A 252 2.62 6.77 -2.42
CA ALA A 252 3.24 7.46 -3.54
C ALA A 252 4.62 7.93 -3.08
N THR A 253 5.69 7.40 -3.67
CA THR A 253 7.06 7.80 -3.36
C THR A 253 7.95 7.70 -4.59
N VAL A 254 8.86 8.65 -4.74
CA VAL A 254 9.79 8.72 -5.87
C VAL A 254 11.11 8.01 -5.57
N ASP A 255 11.91 7.83 -6.61
CA ASP A 255 13.21 7.20 -6.56
C ASP A 255 14.26 8.00 -5.73
N ASN A 256 15.54 7.72 -5.94
CA ASN A 256 16.66 8.26 -5.17
C ASN A 256 16.68 7.78 -3.70
N LEU A 257 16.38 8.66 -2.74
CA LEU A 257 16.58 8.36 -1.32
C LEU A 257 15.57 7.32 -0.80
N SER A 258 14.36 7.27 -1.37
CA SER A 258 13.31 6.39 -0.84
C SER A 258 13.34 4.97 -1.40
N GLU A 259 13.80 4.76 -2.63
CA GLU A 259 13.73 3.43 -3.26
C GLU A 259 14.52 2.35 -2.51
N PRO A 260 15.73 2.61 -1.96
CA PRO A 260 16.46 1.63 -1.16
C PRO A 260 15.70 1.13 0.08
N LEU A 261 14.80 1.96 0.65
CA LEU A 261 14.00 1.60 1.82
C LEU A 261 12.81 0.70 1.45
N TRP A 262 12.34 0.78 0.20
CA TRP A 262 11.12 0.13 -0.25
C TRP A 262 11.16 -1.39 -0.08
N GLY A 263 12.31 -2.02 -0.37
CA GLY A 263 12.51 -3.46 -0.21
C GLY A 263 12.62 -3.95 1.24
N ILE A 264 12.69 -3.01 2.20
CA ILE A 264 13.06 -3.27 3.60
C ILE A 264 11.87 -3.10 4.53
N GLU A 265 11.18 -1.95 4.51
CA GLU A 265 10.29 -1.52 5.60
C GLU A 265 9.03 -2.38 5.73
N ALA A 266 8.27 -2.51 4.64
CA ALA A 266 7.07 -3.35 4.64
C ALA A 266 7.43 -4.84 4.82
N ARG A 267 8.61 -5.27 4.35
CA ARG A 267 9.10 -6.63 4.56
C ARG A 267 9.42 -6.88 6.04
N CYS A 268 10.13 -5.96 6.67
CA CYS A 268 10.44 -5.99 8.10
C CYS A 268 9.17 -6.01 8.94
N ALA A 269 8.16 -5.20 8.55
CA ALA A 269 6.87 -5.18 9.21
C ALA A 269 6.14 -6.53 9.17
N ALA A 270 6.15 -7.25 8.02
CA ALA A 270 5.56 -8.60 7.94
C ALA A 270 6.25 -9.58 8.89
N ILE A 271 7.58 -9.57 8.93
CA ILE A 271 8.40 -10.45 9.76
C ILE A 271 8.15 -10.16 11.25
N ALA A 272 8.28 -8.90 11.67
CA ALA A 272 8.20 -8.51 13.08
C ALA A 272 6.80 -8.74 13.69
N ASN A 273 5.75 -8.69 12.86
CA ASN A 273 4.36 -8.72 13.32
C ASN A 273 3.61 -10.01 12.97
N ASN A 274 4.24 -10.92 12.23
CA ASN A 274 3.69 -12.20 11.76
C ASN A 274 2.32 -12.06 11.07
N TYR A 275 2.22 -11.09 10.15
CA TYR A 275 1.10 -10.95 9.21
C TYR A 275 1.62 -10.80 7.77
N PHE A 276 0.73 -10.73 6.79
CA PHE A 276 1.09 -10.32 5.43
C PHE A 276 1.19 -8.79 5.31
N THR A 277 2.12 -8.30 4.48
CA THR A 277 2.15 -6.90 4.04
C THR A 277 1.98 -6.79 2.54
N CYS A 278 1.29 -5.74 2.09
CA CYS A 278 1.04 -5.46 0.68
C CYS A 278 1.46 -4.02 0.36
N ALA A 279 2.69 -3.84 -0.11
CA ALA A 279 3.24 -2.53 -0.44
C ALA A 279 2.87 -2.15 -1.88
N ILE A 280 2.25 -0.98 -2.05
CA ILE A 280 1.78 -0.48 -3.35
C ILE A 280 2.35 0.90 -3.57
N ASN A 281 3.05 1.12 -4.67
CA ASN A 281 3.52 2.45 -5.03
C ASN A 281 2.92 2.89 -6.36
N ARG A 282 2.74 4.19 -6.49
CA ARG A 282 2.47 4.87 -7.76
C ARG A 282 3.57 4.61 -8.79
N VAL A 283 3.23 4.78 -10.07
CA VAL A 283 4.15 4.63 -11.20
C VAL A 283 4.16 5.90 -12.04
N GLY A 284 5.29 6.17 -12.71
CA GLY A 284 5.41 7.22 -13.72
C GLY A 284 5.91 8.55 -13.16
N THR A 285 5.98 9.56 -14.03
CA THR A 285 6.41 10.92 -13.64
C THR A 285 5.29 11.88 -13.97
N GLU A 286 4.92 12.72 -13.00
CA GLU A 286 3.83 13.68 -13.14
C GLU A 286 4.41 15.09 -13.29
N TYR A 287 3.89 15.85 -14.26
CA TYR A 287 4.31 17.23 -14.54
C TYR A 287 3.18 18.18 -14.18
N PHE A 288 3.49 19.31 -13.57
CA PHE A 288 2.52 20.32 -13.11
C PHE A 288 2.64 21.64 -13.89
N PRO A 289 1.56 22.44 -13.97
CA PRO A 289 1.55 23.65 -14.80
C PRO A 289 2.52 24.73 -14.31
N ASN A 290 2.60 24.92 -12.99
CA ASN A 290 3.46 25.90 -12.36
C ASN A 290 4.72 25.25 -11.79
N SER A 291 5.85 25.94 -11.90
CA SER A 291 7.11 25.45 -11.32
C SER A 291 7.07 25.52 -9.80
N PHE A 292 7.70 24.56 -9.14
CA PHE A 292 7.88 24.51 -7.68
C PHE A 292 9.32 24.12 -7.33
N THR A 293 9.65 24.17 -6.04
CA THR A 293 11.00 23.85 -5.53
C THR A 293 10.94 22.76 -4.47
N SER A 294 11.88 21.83 -4.50
CA SER A 294 11.96 20.68 -3.58
C SER A 294 12.61 21.01 -2.22
N GLY A 295 13.06 22.24 -1.99
CA GLY A 295 13.69 22.65 -0.73
C GLY A 295 15.13 22.14 -0.54
N ASP A 296 15.80 21.74 -1.62
CA ASP A 296 17.17 21.19 -1.64
C ASP A 296 18.21 22.15 -2.26
N GLY A 297 17.80 23.39 -2.56
CA GLY A 297 18.65 24.41 -3.18
C GLY A 297 18.82 24.28 -4.70
N ARG A 298 18.16 23.31 -5.35
CA ARG A 298 18.14 23.20 -6.82
C ARG A 298 17.16 24.21 -7.44
N PRO A 299 17.28 24.50 -8.75
CA PRO A 299 16.32 25.35 -9.46
C PRO A 299 14.89 24.81 -9.38
N GLN A 300 13.93 25.72 -9.57
CA GLN A 300 12.53 25.32 -9.74
C GLN A 300 12.37 24.41 -10.97
N HIS A 301 11.39 23.52 -10.90
CA HIS A 301 11.08 22.55 -11.94
C HIS A 301 9.57 22.25 -11.93
N ASN A 302 9.11 21.45 -12.89
CA ASN A 302 7.69 21.15 -13.06
C ASN A 302 7.36 19.67 -12.85
N ASP A 303 8.34 18.79 -12.70
CA ASP A 303 8.13 17.35 -12.52
C ASP A 303 8.23 16.93 -11.07
N PHE A 304 7.34 16.06 -10.60
CA PHE A 304 7.38 15.56 -9.21
C PHE A 304 8.61 14.66 -8.94
N GLY A 305 9.17 14.08 -9.99
CA GLY A 305 10.09 12.94 -9.92
C GLY A 305 9.41 11.62 -10.27
N HIS A 306 10.22 10.58 -10.43
CA HIS A 306 9.76 9.29 -10.93
C HIS A 306 9.24 8.39 -9.81
N PHE A 307 7.92 8.16 -9.78
CA PHE A 307 7.32 7.13 -8.95
C PHE A 307 7.69 5.75 -9.51
N PHE A 308 8.41 4.96 -8.71
CA PHE A 308 9.10 3.77 -9.18
C PHE A 308 8.30 2.47 -9.06
N GLY A 309 6.99 2.50 -8.79
CA GLY A 309 6.15 1.29 -8.72
C GLY A 309 6.74 0.23 -7.78
N SER A 310 7.11 -0.93 -8.34
CA SER A 310 7.73 -2.01 -7.57
C SER A 310 6.82 -2.54 -6.46
N SER A 311 5.51 -2.52 -6.67
CA SER A 311 4.55 -3.05 -5.70
C SER A 311 4.79 -4.54 -5.46
N TYR A 312 4.69 -4.99 -4.20
CA TYR A 312 5.01 -6.36 -3.80
C TYR A 312 4.27 -6.78 -2.54
N ILE A 313 4.30 -8.08 -2.26
CA ILE A 313 3.70 -8.68 -1.07
C ILE A 313 4.75 -9.44 -0.27
N THR A 314 4.74 -9.30 1.05
CA THR A 314 5.55 -10.10 1.97
C THR A 314 4.68 -10.95 2.86
N ALA A 315 5.06 -12.21 3.01
CA ALA A 315 4.48 -13.16 3.95
C ALA A 315 5.12 -13.06 5.34
N PRO A 316 4.41 -13.50 6.39
CA PRO A 316 4.92 -13.48 7.76
C PRO A 316 6.20 -14.29 7.96
N ASP A 317 6.48 -15.29 7.11
CA ASP A 317 7.71 -16.10 7.15
C ASP A 317 8.94 -15.39 6.54
N GLY A 318 8.79 -14.13 6.11
CA GLY A 318 9.84 -13.33 5.47
C GLY A 318 10.00 -13.55 3.97
N THR A 319 9.26 -14.50 3.39
CA THR A 319 9.17 -14.67 1.94
C THR A 319 8.43 -13.50 1.32
N ARG A 320 8.81 -13.05 0.12
CA ARG A 320 8.10 -12.00 -0.62
C ARG A 320 8.01 -12.31 -2.11
N THR A 321 7.04 -11.67 -2.77
CA THR A 321 6.95 -11.69 -4.23
C THR A 321 8.08 -10.85 -4.86
N PRO A 322 8.38 -11.10 -6.14
CA PRO A 322 8.95 -10.10 -7.03
C PRO A 322 8.14 -8.80 -7.00
N GLY A 323 8.79 -7.68 -7.26
CA GLY A 323 8.12 -6.41 -7.54
C GLY A 323 7.42 -6.41 -8.91
N LEU A 324 6.34 -5.63 -9.00
CA LEU A 324 5.84 -5.15 -10.29
C LEU A 324 6.86 -4.21 -10.96
N SER A 325 6.63 -3.88 -12.22
CA SER A 325 7.47 -2.96 -13.00
C SER A 325 7.61 -1.60 -12.32
N ARG A 326 8.74 -0.96 -12.59
CA ARG A 326 9.01 0.41 -12.15
C ARG A 326 8.34 1.47 -13.01
N ILE A 327 7.91 1.11 -14.21
CA ILE A 327 7.52 2.07 -15.25
C ILE A 327 6.16 1.76 -15.88
N ARG A 328 5.53 0.62 -15.54
CA ARG A 328 4.24 0.21 -16.11
C ARG A 328 3.16 0.11 -15.05
N ASP A 329 1.92 0.40 -15.46
CA ASP A 329 0.74 0.00 -14.72
C ASP A 329 0.73 -1.52 -14.53
N GLY A 330 0.17 -1.99 -13.43
CA GLY A 330 0.16 -3.41 -13.16
C GLY A 330 -0.80 -3.86 -12.08
N LEU A 331 -1.11 -5.15 -12.15
CA LEU A 331 -1.91 -5.91 -11.21
C LEU A 331 -1.06 -7.06 -10.65
N LEU A 332 -0.76 -7.01 -9.35
CA LEU A 332 -0.13 -8.12 -8.64
C LEU A 332 -1.21 -8.93 -7.93
N ILE A 333 -1.31 -10.21 -8.23
CA ILE A 333 -2.24 -11.15 -7.59
C ILE A 333 -1.46 -12.10 -6.70
N ALA A 334 -1.92 -12.32 -5.48
CA ALA A 334 -1.37 -13.38 -4.63
C ALA A 334 -2.48 -14.17 -3.95
N GLU A 335 -2.41 -15.50 -4.09
CA GLU A 335 -3.19 -16.42 -3.27
C GLU A 335 -2.42 -16.70 -1.98
N MET A 336 -3.06 -16.54 -0.84
CA MET A 336 -2.44 -16.64 0.48
C MET A 336 -3.26 -17.54 1.38
N ASP A 337 -2.61 -18.47 2.09
CA ASP A 337 -3.24 -19.10 3.25
C ASP A 337 -2.99 -18.28 4.51
N LEU A 338 -4.04 -17.65 5.04
CA LEU A 338 -3.95 -16.81 6.24
C LEU A 338 -3.62 -17.59 7.52
N ASN A 339 -3.70 -18.92 7.50
CA ASN A 339 -3.22 -19.74 8.62
C ASN A 339 -1.70 -19.58 8.84
N LEU A 340 -0.95 -19.18 7.81
CA LEU A 340 0.50 -18.95 7.93
C LEU A 340 0.85 -17.92 9.02
N CYS A 341 0.00 -16.90 9.23
CA CYS A 341 0.22 -15.90 10.28
C CYS A 341 0.35 -16.54 11.67
N ARG A 342 -0.54 -17.49 11.98
CA ARG A 342 -0.53 -18.19 13.26
C ARG A 342 0.63 -19.18 13.35
N GLN A 343 0.87 -19.95 12.29
CA GLN A 343 1.97 -20.92 12.25
C GLN A 343 3.32 -20.26 12.50
N VAL A 344 3.58 -19.10 11.86
CA VAL A 344 4.82 -18.34 12.08
C VAL A 344 4.85 -17.74 13.49
N THR A 345 3.72 -17.23 13.99
CA THR A 345 3.62 -16.72 15.37
C THR A 345 4.04 -17.78 16.39
N ASP A 346 3.55 -19.01 16.24
CA ASP A 346 3.82 -20.12 17.16
C ASP A 346 5.27 -20.61 17.06
N VAL A 347 5.84 -20.67 15.85
CA VAL A 347 7.22 -21.15 15.62
C VAL A 347 8.26 -20.14 16.12
N TRP A 348 8.09 -18.85 15.83
CA TRP A 348 9.09 -17.82 16.15
C TRP A 348 8.87 -17.16 17.51
N GLY A 349 7.65 -17.16 18.03
CA GLY A 349 7.36 -16.62 19.36
C GLY A 349 7.56 -15.11 19.49
N PHE A 350 7.58 -14.34 18.39
CA PHE A 350 7.80 -12.89 18.46
C PHE A 350 6.73 -12.22 19.32
N LYS A 351 5.44 -12.48 19.07
CA LYS A 351 4.34 -11.95 19.89
C LYS A 351 4.42 -12.39 21.35
N MET A 352 4.82 -13.63 21.61
CA MET A 352 5.02 -14.16 22.97
C MET A 352 6.11 -13.39 23.73
N THR A 353 7.13 -12.87 23.02
CA THR A 353 8.31 -12.22 23.61
C THR A 353 8.32 -10.70 23.46
N GLN A 354 7.22 -10.09 23.02
CA GLN A 354 7.12 -8.65 22.75
C GLN A 354 7.33 -7.74 23.97
N ARG A 355 7.07 -8.22 25.19
CA ARG A 355 7.16 -7.43 26.44
C ARG A 355 6.46 -6.07 26.36
N LEU A 356 5.26 -6.01 25.78
CA LEU A 356 4.51 -4.75 25.57
C LEU A 356 4.40 -3.86 26.83
N PRO A 357 4.17 -4.39 28.05
CA PRO A 357 4.14 -3.55 29.26
C PRO A 357 5.46 -2.79 29.49
N LEU A 358 6.60 -3.43 29.26
CA LEU A 358 7.92 -2.78 29.39
C LEU A 358 8.06 -1.61 28.41
N TYR A 359 7.71 -1.82 27.14
CA TYR A 359 7.80 -0.79 26.12
C TYR A 359 6.78 0.33 26.34
N SER A 360 5.58 0.01 26.82
CA SER A 360 4.57 1.02 27.20
C SER A 360 5.12 1.97 28.27
N ASP A 361 5.74 1.42 29.33
CA ASP A 361 6.34 2.23 30.39
C ASP A 361 7.49 3.10 29.88
N ILE A 362 8.35 2.55 29.01
CA ILE A 362 9.47 3.29 28.42
C ILE A 362 8.96 4.43 27.53
N LEU A 363 8.00 4.17 26.66
CA LEU A 363 7.41 5.17 25.76
C LEU A 363 6.68 6.27 26.56
N HIS A 364 5.95 5.89 27.61
CA HIS A 364 5.29 6.84 28.49
C HIS A 364 6.28 7.75 29.21
N LYS A 365 7.37 7.20 29.75
CA LYS A 365 8.43 8.01 30.37
C LYS A 365 9.11 8.91 29.35
N ALA A 366 9.42 8.39 28.17
CA ALA A 366 10.09 9.13 27.10
C ALA A 366 9.26 10.29 26.54
N SER A 367 7.93 10.25 26.69
CA SER A 367 7.04 11.33 26.24
C SER A 367 6.84 12.45 27.26
N GLN A 368 7.36 12.32 28.49
CA GLN A 368 7.28 13.38 29.49
C GLN A 368 8.27 14.52 29.21
N MET A 369 7.91 15.75 29.57
CA MET A 369 8.75 16.94 29.32
C MET A 369 10.07 16.92 30.09
N ASP A 370 10.12 16.22 31.23
CA ASP A 370 11.27 16.09 32.12
C ASP A 370 12.08 14.80 31.88
N TYR A 371 11.82 14.09 30.78
CA TYR A 371 12.50 12.85 30.49
C TYR A 371 14.02 13.02 30.37
N VAL A 372 14.75 12.27 31.20
CA VAL A 372 16.20 12.13 31.09
C VAL A 372 16.52 10.79 30.43
N PRO A 373 17.20 10.79 29.26
CA PRO A 373 17.60 9.56 28.60
C PRO A 373 18.48 8.69 29.49
N GLN A 374 18.22 7.37 29.50
CA GLN A 374 19.06 6.41 30.23
C GLN A 374 20.44 6.29 29.58
N ARG A 375 21.40 7.10 30.03
CA ARG A 375 22.79 7.13 29.57
C ARG A 375 23.71 6.77 30.73
N ILE A 376 24.70 5.91 30.47
CA ILE A 376 25.73 5.54 31.44
C ILE A 376 27.05 6.14 30.94
N GLY A 377 27.65 7.01 31.73
CA GLY A 377 28.95 7.63 31.47
C GLY A 377 29.86 7.52 32.70
N GLY A 378 31.18 7.59 32.48
CA GLY A 378 32.15 7.66 33.59
C GLY A 378 32.08 9.01 34.31
N ASN A 379 32.39 9.00 35.62
CA ASN A 379 32.45 10.18 36.48
C ASN A 379 33.32 11.31 35.89
#